data_AF-X1C7M8-F1
#
_entry.id   AF-X1C7M8-F1
#
_cell.length_a   1.000
_cell.length_b   1.000
_cell.length_c   1.000
_cell.angle_alpha   90.00
_cell.angle_beta   90.00
_cell.angle_gamma   90.00
#
_symmetry.space_group_name_H-M   'P 1'
#
loop_
_entity.id
_entity.type
_entity.pdbx_description
1 polymer ?
#
loop_
_entity_poly.entity_id
_entity_poly.type
_entity_poly.pdbx_seq_one_letter_code
_entity_poly.pdbx_strand_id
1 'polypeptide(L)'
;GGANVGPEFSNAEFDSLERLTKIEEGLVERGKTITPSDFMRILTESVINSNRWKKWLLASETGGDFSELSGDRQKWLLQTCSRYVWAQKTVVEARSKLYKNLKNQDMDGEEMVLRRIDKVMEKYIASFNLVDSTAKIEQMLKERFT
;
A
#
# COMPACT_ATOMS: atom_id res chain seq x y z
N GLY A 1 -0.05 -5.66 25.08
CA GLY A 1 -0.98 -5.11 24.08
C GLY A 1 -0.55 -5.59 22.71
N GLY A 2 -1.48 -6.10 21.88
CA GLY A 2 -1.14 -6.55 20.53
C GLY A 2 -0.80 -5.36 19.63
N ALA A 3 0.30 -5.44 18.88
CA ALA A 3 0.61 -4.44 17.87
C ALA A 3 -0.37 -4.54 16.70
N ASN A 4 -0.93 -3.42 16.27
CA ASN A 4 -1.83 -3.35 15.13
C ASN A 4 -1.01 -3.14 13.85
N VAL A 5 -0.41 -4.22 13.32
CA VAL A 5 0.57 -4.17 12.24
C VAL A 5 -0.05 -4.11 10.83
N GLY A 6 -1.26 -4.65 10.66
CA GLY A 6 -1.94 -4.74 9.36
C GLY A 6 -2.15 -3.38 8.67
N PRO A 7 -2.63 -2.34 9.37
CA PRO A 7 -2.75 -1.00 8.80
C PRO A 7 -1.42 -0.39 8.35
N GLU A 8 -0.32 -0.65 9.06
CA GLU A 8 1.00 -0.10 8.70
C GLU A 8 1.52 -0.70 7.39
N PHE A 9 1.29 -2.00 7.15
CA PHE A 9 1.66 -2.64 5.88
C PHE A 9 0.82 -2.12 4.71
N SER A 10 -0.49 -1.94 4.92
CA SER A 10 -1.39 -1.39 3.89
C SER A 10 -0.98 0.06 3.53
N ASN A 11 -0.59 0.86 4.51
CA ASN A 11 -0.08 2.21 4.28
C ASN A 11 1.25 2.20 3.53
N ALA A 12 2.15 1.27 3.86
CA ALA A 12 3.43 1.11 3.17
C ALA A 12 3.25 0.72 1.69
N GLU A 13 2.29 -0.17 1.40
CA GLU A 13 1.89 -0.53 0.03
C GLU A 13 1.34 0.70 -0.72
N PHE A 14 0.41 1.44 -0.11
CA PHE A 14 -0.16 2.65 -0.69
C PHE A 14 0.92 3.69 -1.01
N ASP A 15 1.78 4.04 -0.05
CA ASP A 15 2.81 5.07 -0.22
C ASP A 15 3.81 4.68 -1.32
N SER A 16 4.12 3.39 -1.42
CA SER A 16 5.00 2.88 -2.46
C SER A 16 4.35 3.03 -3.84
N LEU A 17 3.09 2.64 -3.98
CA LEU A 17 2.37 2.75 -5.25
C LEU A 17 2.11 4.20 -5.66
N GLU A 18 1.84 5.11 -4.71
CA GLU A 18 1.77 6.56 -4.97
C GLU A 18 3.11 7.07 -5.52
N ARG A 19 4.23 6.65 -4.91
CA ARG A 19 5.57 7.02 -5.38
C ARG A 19 5.87 6.46 -6.78
N LEU A 20 5.50 5.21 -7.04
CA LEU A 20 5.69 4.59 -8.35
C LEU A 20 4.86 5.28 -9.44
N THR A 21 3.65 5.71 -9.12
CA THR A 21 2.79 6.49 -10.03
C THR A 21 3.45 7.82 -10.40
N LYS A 22 4.03 8.54 -9.42
CA LYS A 22 4.80 9.77 -9.68
C LYS A 22 6.02 9.54 -10.58
N ILE A 23 6.67 8.39 -10.46
CA ILE A 23 7.80 8.02 -11.35
C ILE A 23 7.30 7.81 -12.78
N GLU A 24 6.19 7.09 -12.95
CA GLU A 24 5.56 6.88 -14.26
C GLU A 24 5.14 8.21 -14.90
N GLU A 25 4.47 9.09 -14.16
CA GLU A 25 4.09 10.43 -14.60
C GLU A 25 5.31 11.23 -15.08
N GLY A 26 6.39 11.25 -14.29
CA GLY A 26 7.63 11.91 -14.69
C GLY A 26 8.31 11.27 -15.91
N LEU A 27 8.12 9.98 -16.20
CA LEU A 27 8.61 9.36 -17.45
C LEU A 27 7.80 9.85 -18.66
N VAL A 28 6.49 9.97 -18.53
CA VAL A 28 5.59 10.49 -19.55
C VAL A 28 5.91 11.95 -19.87
N GLU A 29 6.10 12.77 -18.84
CA GLU A 29 6.50 14.19 -18.98
C GLU A 29 7.83 14.36 -19.71
N ARG A 30 8.76 13.41 -19.55
CA ARG A 30 10.05 13.37 -20.28
C ARG A 30 9.93 12.85 -21.71
N GLY A 31 8.72 12.67 -22.23
CA GLY A 31 8.46 12.26 -23.61
C GLY A 31 8.69 10.78 -23.89
N LYS A 32 8.76 9.92 -22.86
CA LYS A 32 8.78 8.47 -23.09
C LYS A 32 7.44 8.04 -23.68
N THR A 33 7.47 7.20 -24.70
CA THR A 33 6.27 6.63 -25.33
C THR A 33 5.66 5.56 -24.43
N ILE A 34 5.04 6.00 -23.34
CA ILE A 34 4.38 5.18 -22.32
C ILE A 34 2.91 5.63 -22.26
N THR A 35 1.99 4.67 -22.30
CA THR A 35 0.59 4.96 -21.96
C THR A 35 0.44 4.88 -20.44
N PRO A 36 0.10 5.98 -19.73
CA PRO A 36 0.00 6.00 -18.27
C PRO A 36 -0.92 4.91 -17.71
N SER A 37 -0.62 4.38 -16.53
CA SER A 37 -1.45 3.39 -15.85
C SER A 37 -2.73 3.97 -15.25
N ASP A 38 -2.74 5.28 -14.98
CA ASP A 38 -3.75 5.99 -14.21
C ASP A 38 -4.01 5.40 -12.81
N PHE A 39 -3.02 4.71 -12.23
CA PHE A 39 -3.22 3.91 -11.02
C PHE A 39 -3.84 4.70 -9.87
N MET A 40 -3.28 5.86 -9.51
CA MET A 40 -3.81 6.67 -8.39
C MET A 40 -5.21 7.21 -8.65
N ARG A 41 -5.54 7.54 -9.91
CA ARG A 41 -6.90 7.97 -10.30
C ARG A 41 -7.89 6.82 -10.13
N ILE A 42 -7.59 5.65 -10.70
CA ILE A 42 -8.43 4.45 -10.63
C ILE A 42 -8.60 4.00 -9.16
N LEU A 43 -7.53 4.01 -8.38
CA LEU A 43 -7.59 3.69 -6.95
C LEU A 43 -8.53 4.65 -6.20
N THR A 44 -8.40 5.95 -6.47
CA THR A 44 -9.23 6.99 -5.84
C THR A 44 -10.71 6.79 -6.18
N GLU A 45 -11.03 6.60 -7.46
CA GLU A 45 -12.38 6.30 -7.93
C GLU A 45 -12.94 5.03 -7.27
N SER A 46 -12.15 3.95 -7.22
CA SER A 46 -12.54 2.70 -6.55
C SER A 46 -12.82 2.90 -5.05
N VAL A 47 -12.01 3.69 -4.35
CA VAL A 47 -12.24 4.02 -2.94
C VAL A 47 -13.52 4.83 -2.78
N ILE A 48 -13.73 5.86 -3.58
CA ILE A 48 -14.93 6.71 -3.53
C ILE A 48 -16.18 5.87 -3.76
N ASN A 49 -16.18 5.06 -4.82
CA ASN A 49 -17.29 4.19 -5.23
C ASN A 49 -17.60 3.10 -4.19
N SER A 50 -16.60 2.65 -3.43
CA SER A 50 -16.83 1.69 -2.34
C SER A 50 -17.70 2.22 -1.21
N ASN A 51 -17.87 3.55 -1.10
CA ASN A 51 -18.50 4.26 0.01
C ASN A 51 -17.90 3.96 1.40
N ARG A 52 -16.82 3.17 1.50
CA ARG A 52 -16.20 2.79 2.79
C ARG A 52 -15.61 3.98 3.53
N TRP A 53 -15.11 4.97 2.79
CA TRP A 53 -14.52 6.20 3.32
C TRP A 53 -15.52 7.02 4.14
N LYS A 54 -16.82 6.97 3.81
CA LYS A 54 -17.87 7.71 4.53
C LYS A 54 -17.96 7.34 6.01
N LYS A 55 -17.62 6.11 6.38
CA LYS A 55 -17.58 5.66 7.79
C LYS A 55 -16.54 6.42 8.62
N TRP A 56 -15.51 6.93 7.96
CA TRP A 56 -14.37 7.57 8.62
C TRP A 56 -14.45 9.09 8.60
N LEU A 57 -15.53 9.67 8.07
CA LEU A 57 -15.76 11.11 8.10
C LEU A 57 -15.98 11.60 9.52
N LEU A 58 -15.47 12.79 9.81
CA LEU A 58 -15.80 13.53 11.03
C LEU A 58 -17.23 14.06 10.94
N ALA A 59 -17.82 14.41 12.08
CA ALA A 59 -19.15 15.00 12.13
C ALA A 59 -19.25 16.28 11.26
N SER A 60 -18.19 17.10 11.24
CA SER A 60 -18.09 18.30 10.41
C SER A 60 -17.89 18.03 8.91
N GLU A 61 -17.51 16.81 8.53
CA GLU A 61 -17.27 16.39 7.15
C GLU A 61 -18.47 15.60 6.57
N THR A 62 -19.47 15.30 7.41
CA THR A 62 -20.59 14.43 7.03
C THR A 62 -21.50 15.16 6.04
N GLY A 63 -21.80 14.51 4.92
CA GLY A 63 -22.66 15.05 3.86
C GLY A 63 -21.91 15.81 2.76
N GLY A 64 -20.61 16.08 2.93
CA GLY A 64 -19.75 16.65 1.89
C GLY A 64 -19.26 15.63 0.87
N ASP A 65 -18.80 16.12 -0.28
CA ASP A 65 -18.12 15.32 -1.29
C ASP A 65 -16.66 15.01 -0.88
N PHE A 66 -16.13 13.89 -1.34
CA PHE A 66 -14.72 13.55 -1.14
C PHE A 66 -13.79 14.65 -1.68
N SER A 67 -14.14 15.27 -2.82
CA SER A 67 -13.32 16.33 -3.43
C SER A 67 -13.26 17.62 -2.61
N GLU A 68 -14.20 17.84 -1.69
CA GLU A 68 -14.25 19.03 -0.84
C GLU A 68 -13.33 18.93 0.38
N LEU A 69 -12.81 17.73 0.67
CA LEU A 69 -11.90 17.49 1.77
C LEU A 69 -10.51 18.05 1.46
N SER A 70 -9.75 18.41 2.50
CA SER A 70 -8.35 18.81 2.34
C SER A 70 -7.50 17.68 1.75
N GLY A 71 -6.41 18.02 1.05
CA GLY A 71 -5.54 17.02 0.43
C GLY A 71 -4.98 15.98 1.41
N ASP A 72 -4.58 16.42 2.61
CA ASP A 72 -4.12 15.52 3.67
C ASP A 72 -5.24 14.57 4.13
N ARG A 73 -6.47 15.09 4.21
CA ARG A 73 -7.62 14.29 4.61
C ARG A 73 -8.00 13.27 3.55
N GLN A 74 -8.02 13.66 2.29
CA GLN A 74 -8.21 12.75 1.16
C GLN A 74 -7.15 11.65 1.18
N LYS A 75 -5.87 12.00 1.32
CA LYS A 75 -4.77 11.04 1.39
C LYS A 75 -4.95 10.04 2.53
N TRP A 76 -5.26 10.52 3.73
CA TRP A 76 -5.47 9.64 4.88
C TRP A 76 -6.65 8.67 4.66
N LEU A 77 -7.74 9.14 4.03
CA LEU A 77 -8.88 8.30 3.70
C LEU A 77 -8.52 7.25 2.64
N LEU A 78 -7.76 7.62 1.61
CA LEU A 78 -7.27 6.70 0.58
C LEU A 78 -6.38 5.61 1.20
N GLN A 79 -5.39 5.99 2.01
CA GLN A 79 -4.54 5.05 2.75
C GLN A 79 -5.39 4.07 3.56
N THR A 80 -6.31 4.58 4.38
CA THR A 80 -7.16 3.79 5.27
C THR A 80 -8.12 2.85 4.53
N CYS A 81 -8.66 3.29 3.39
CA CYS A 81 -9.71 2.57 2.66
C CYS A 81 -9.19 1.70 1.51
N SER A 82 -7.95 1.89 1.07
CA SER A 82 -7.33 1.15 -0.04
C SER A 82 -7.39 -0.38 0.13
N ARG A 83 -7.22 -0.87 1.36
CA ARG A 83 -7.37 -2.29 1.74
C ARG A 83 -8.69 -2.95 1.32
N TYR A 84 -9.75 -2.18 1.11
CA TYR A 84 -11.05 -2.70 0.68
C TYR A 84 -11.18 -2.85 -0.83
N VAL A 85 -10.24 -2.30 -1.60
CA VAL A 85 -10.33 -2.22 -3.06
C VAL A 85 -9.14 -2.83 -3.79
N TRP A 86 -8.07 -3.24 -3.08
CA TRP A 86 -6.89 -3.86 -3.69
C TRP A 86 -7.17 -5.06 -4.60
N ALA A 87 -8.17 -5.88 -4.26
CA ALA A 87 -8.55 -7.04 -5.05
C ALA A 87 -9.54 -6.73 -6.19
N GLN A 88 -9.99 -5.47 -6.33
CA GLN A 88 -10.88 -5.11 -7.44
C GLN A 88 -10.12 -5.21 -8.76
N LYS A 89 -10.79 -5.80 -9.76
CA LYS A 89 -10.21 -6.07 -11.08
C LYS A 89 -9.56 -4.82 -11.70
N THR A 90 -10.24 -3.68 -11.67
CA THR A 90 -9.74 -2.40 -12.23
C THR A 90 -8.45 -1.93 -11.55
N VAL A 91 -8.38 -2.06 -10.22
CA VAL A 91 -7.20 -1.68 -9.42
C VAL A 91 -6.03 -2.63 -9.71
N VAL A 92 -6.29 -3.93 -9.80
CA VAL A 92 -5.27 -4.94 -10.14
C VAL A 92 -4.72 -4.71 -11.55
N GLU A 93 -5.59 -4.45 -12.53
CA GLU A 93 -5.19 -4.18 -13.92
C GLU A 93 -4.36 -2.90 -14.03
N ALA A 94 -4.78 -1.82 -13.35
CA ALA A 94 -4.02 -0.58 -13.30
C ALA A 94 -2.64 -0.77 -12.65
N ARG A 95 -2.56 -1.50 -11.53
CA ARG A 95 -1.29 -1.82 -10.86
C ARG A 95 -0.36 -2.65 -11.74
N SER A 96 -0.90 -3.66 -12.42
CA SER A 96 -0.15 -4.49 -13.37
C SER A 96 0.41 -3.65 -14.52
N LYS A 97 -0.39 -2.72 -15.06
CA LYS A 97 0.07 -1.77 -16.09
C LYS A 97 1.17 -0.84 -15.58
N LEU A 98 1.05 -0.31 -14.37
CA LEU A 98 2.08 0.50 -13.72
C LEU A 98 3.40 -0.27 -13.61
N TYR A 99 3.36 -1.49 -13.09
CA TYR A 99 4.55 -2.34 -12.97
C TYR A 99 5.18 -2.65 -14.33
N LYS A 100 4.36 -2.96 -15.34
CA LYS A 100 4.84 -3.19 -16.71
C LYS A 100 5.53 -1.96 -17.29
N ASN A 101 4.95 -0.77 -17.11
CA ASN A 101 5.52 0.48 -17.62
C ASN A 101 6.87 0.79 -16.96
N LEU A 102 7.00 0.56 -15.66
CA LEU A 102 8.28 0.71 -14.95
C LEU A 102 9.30 -0.35 -15.36
N LYS A 103 8.87 -1.60 -15.56
CA LYS A 103 9.74 -2.69 -15.98
C LYS A 103 10.36 -2.41 -17.36
N ASN A 104 9.59 -1.80 -18.27
CA ASN A 104 10.08 -1.34 -19.57
C ASN A 104 11.13 -0.22 -19.48
N GLN A 105 11.34 0.36 -18.30
CA GLN A 105 12.39 1.35 -18.00
C GLN A 105 13.40 0.78 -16.99
N ASP A 106 13.57 -0.54 -16.96
CA ASP A 106 14.51 -1.28 -16.10
C ASP A 106 14.28 -1.09 -14.59
N MET A 107 13.05 -0.73 -14.18
CA MET A 107 12.66 -0.58 -12.78
C MET A 107 11.67 -1.68 -12.38
N ASP A 108 12.01 -2.44 -11.34
CA ASP A 108 11.13 -3.47 -10.79
C ASP A 108 10.19 -2.88 -9.74
N GLY A 109 9.02 -2.41 -10.19
CA GLY A 109 8.04 -1.76 -9.32
C GLY A 109 7.49 -2.67 -8.21
N GLU A 110 7.29 -3.96 -8.51
CA GLU A 110 6.77 -4.93 -7.53
C GLU A 110 7.79 -5.17 -6.40
N GLU A 111 9.04 -5.43 -6.76
CA GLU A 111 10.13 -5.59 -5.79
C GLU A 111 10.32 -4.33 -4.91
N MET A 112 10.18 -3.13 -5.49
CA MET A 112 10.28 -1.88 -4.73
C MET A 112 9.17 -1.75 -3.68
N VAL A 113 7.96 -2.22 -3.98
CA VAL A 113 6.84 -2.25 -3.02
C VAL A 113 7.10 -3.30 -1.94
N LEU A 114 7.50 -4.52 -2.31
CA LEU A 114 7.79 -5.60 -1.37
C LEU A 114 8.88 -5.21 -0.37
N ARG A 115 10.01 -4.67 -0.86
CA ARG A 115 11.08 -4.17 0.02
C ARG A 115 10.62 -3.11 1.00
N ARG A 116 9.66 -2.27 0.61
CA ARG A 116 9.13 -1.25 1.51
C ARG A 116 8.30 -1.88 2.62
N ILE A 117 7.50 -2.89 2.30
CA ILE A 117 6.73 -3.66 3.28
C ILE A 117 7.69 -4.43 4.21
N ASP A 118 8.70 -5.10 3.66
CA ASP A 118 9.74 -5.82 4.43
C ASP A 118 10.40 -4.91 5.46
N LYS A 119 10.82 -3.71 5.04
CA LYS A 119 11.42 -2.72 5.95
C LYS A 119 10.49 -2.30 7.10
N VAL A 120 9.18 -2.29 6.89
CA VAL A 120 8.20 -2.03 7.96
C VAL A 120 8.06 -3.27 8.87
N MET A 121 8.11 -4.48 8.30
CA MET A 121 8.09 -5.73 9.07
C MET A 121 9.33 -5.92 9.95
N GLU A 122 10.52 -5.55 9.49
CA GLU A 122 11.78 -5.66 10.22
C GLU A 122 11.73 -5.01 11.61
N LYS A 123 11.08 -3.84 11.73
CA LYS A 123 10.87 -3.15 13.01
C LYS A 123 10.17 -4.05 14.02
N TYR A 124 9.17 -4.80 13.60
CA TYR A 124 8.43 -5.72 14.46
C TYR A 124 9.22 -6.97 14.79
N ILE A 125 9.94 -7.52 13.81
CA ILE A 125 10.82 -8.68 14.03
C ILE A 125 11.85 -8.34 15.13
N ALA A 126 12.48 -7.17 15.04
CA ALA A 126 13.43 -6.70 16.04
C ALA A 126 12.77 -6.40 17.39
N SER A 127 11.68 -5.62 17.41
CA SER A 127 11.03 -5.17 18.65
C SER A 127 10.43 -6.32 19.46
N PHE A 128 10.01 -7.40 18.80
CA PHE A 128 9.46 -8.58 19.45
C PHE A 128 10.48 -9.71 19.64
N ASN A 129 11.77 -9.45 19.36
CA ASN A 129 12.86 -10.44 19.45
C ASN A 129 12.55 -11.75 18.69
N LEU A 130 11.87 -11.62 17.55
CA LEU A 130 11.44 -12.75 16.72
C LEU A 130 12.55 -13.27 15.80
N VAL A 131 13.72 -12.62 15.82
CA VAL A 131 14.92 -13.10 15.14
C VAL A 131 15.24 -14.51 15.64
N ASP A 132 15.39 -15.43 14.70
CA ASP A 132 15.63 -16.86 14.94
C ASP A 132 14.60 -17.55 15.83
N SER A 133 13.37 -17.02 15.89
CA SER A 133 12.30 -17.57 16.73
C SER A 133 12.02 -19.04 16.44
N THR A 134 12.05 -19.46 15.17
CA THR A 134 11.90 -20.88 14.80
C THR A 134 12.97 -21.75 15.44
N ALA A 135 14.25 -21.40 15.31
CA ALA A 135 15.36 -22.17 15.88
C ALA A 135 15.28 -22.22 17.42
N LYS A 136 14.91 -21.11 18.05
CA LYS A 136 14.69 -21.03 19.52
C LYS A 136 13.55 -21.95 19.97
N ILE A 137 12.42 -21.94 19.27
CA ILE A 137 11.27 -22.80 19.57
C ILE A 137 11.64 -24.28 19.39
N GLU A 138 12.31 -24.63 18.30
CA GLU A 138 12.76 -26.00 18.05
C GLU A 138 13.72 -26.50 19.14
N GLN A 139 14.65 -25.65 19.59
CA GLN A 139 15.54 -25.96 20.70
C GLN A 139 14.76 -26.19 22.00
N MET A 140 13.84 -25.30 22.36
CA MET A 140 13.01 -25.44 23.56
C MET A 140 12.15 -26.70 23.54
N LEU A 141 11.62 -27.08 22.37
CA LEU A 141 10.86 -28.33 22.22
C LEU A 141 11.75 -29.55 22.42
N LYS A 142 12.96 -29.56 21.84
CA LYS A 142 13.93 -30.64 22.08
C LYS A 142 14.27 -30.76 23.56
N GLU A 143 14.63 -29.66 24.23
CA GLU A 143 14.99 -29.65 25.66
C GLU A 143 13.85 -30.08 26.60
N ARG A 144 12.59 -29.97 26.18
CA ARG A 144 11.42 -30.31 27.00
C ARG A 144 10.94 -31.75 26.84
N PHE A 145 11.31 -32.41 25.74
CA PHE A 145 10.91 -33.78 25.41
C PHE A 145 12.11 -34.75 25.33
N THR A 146 13.28 -34.34 25.83
CA THR A 146 14.46 -35.18 26.06
C THR A 146 14.82 -35.14 27.54
#